data_AF-A0A7K4GXP5-F1
#
_entry.id   AF-A0A7K4GXP5-F1
#
_cell.length_a   1.000
_cell.length_b   1.000
_cell.length_c   1.000
_cell.angle_alpha   90.00
_cell.angle_beta   90.00
_cell.angle_gamma   90.00
#
_symmetry.space_group_name_H-M   'P 1'
#
loop_
_entity.id
_entity.type
_entity.pdbx_description
1 polymer ?
#
loop_
_entity_poly.entity_id
_entity_poly.type
_entity_poly.pdbx_seq_one_letter_code
_entity_poly.pdbx_strand_id
1 'polypeptide(L)' 'MVNGYIGNILRLDLTNRKTSIENPDNLFYRRYIGGEGFVAYYLLKEVKLLSNVNF' A
#
# COMPACT_ATOMS: atom_id res chain seq x y z
N MET A 1 12.29 -14.12 0.19
CA MET A 1 10.87 -13.76 0.10
C MET A 1 10.21 -14.21 1.40
N VAL A 2 9.32 -13.41 2.00
CA VAL A 2 8.62 -13.83 3.23
C VAL A 2 7.56 -14.87 2.87
N ASN A 3 7.61 -16.04 3.50
CA ASN A 3 6.66 -17.13 3.23
C ASN A 3 5.23 -16.69 3.55
N GLY A 4 4.27 -17.09 2.72
CA GLY A 4 2.85 -16.72 2.86
C GLY A 4 2.44 -15.47 2.07
N TYR A 5 3.37 -14.72 1.49
CA TYR A 5 3.08 -13.62 0.58
C TYR A 5 3.45 -13.95 -0.85
N ILE A 6 2.61 -13.54 -1.80
CA ILE A 6 2.93 -13.62 -3.24
C ILE A 6 4.03 -12.63 -3.66
N GLY A 7 4.29 -11.60 -2.86
CA GLY A 7 5.35 -10.61 -3.12
C GLY A 7 4.98 -9.51 -4.13
N ASN A 8 3.77 -9.56 -4.69
CA ASN A 8 3.28 -8.63 -5.71
C ASN A 8 2.06 -7.86 -5.20
N ILE A 9 2.07 -6.54 -5.35
CA ILE A 9 0.90 -5.67 -5.12
C ILE A 9 0.52 -5.04 -6.46
N LEU A 10 -0.70 -5.31 -6.93
CA LEU A 10 -1.23 -4.71 -8.15
C LEU A 10 -1.60 -3.25 -7.90
N ARG A 11 -1.03 -2.35 -8.71
CA ARG A 11 -1.35 -0.93 -8.71
C ARG A 11 -2.08 -0.58 -10.00
N LEU A 12 -3.26 0.02 -9.87
CA LEU A 12 -4.12 0.43 -10.98
C LEU A 12 -4.36 1.93 -10.94
N ASP A 13 -4.02 2.61 -12.04
CA ASP A 13 -4.45 3.97 -12.32
C ASP A 13 -5.56 3.91 -13.37
N LEU A 14 -6.79 4.12 -12.92
CA LEU A 14 -7.98 4.04 -13.76
C LEU A 14 -8.16 5.25 -14.67
N THR A 15 -7.60 6.41 -14.31
CA THR A 15 -7.66 7.64 -15.11
C THR A 15 -6.77 7.52 -16.33
N ASN A 16 -5.53 7.07 -16.14
CA ASN A 16 -4.54 6.94 -17.21
C ASN A 16 -4.50 5.53 -17.82
N ARG A 17 -5.34 4.61 -17.35
CA ARG A 17 -5.38 3.20 -17.77
C ARG A 17 -4.02 2.51 -17.66
N LYS A 18 -3.30 2.76 -16.56
CA LYS A 18 -1.98 2.16 -16.31
C LYS A 18 -2.08 1.06 -15.27
N THR A 19 -1.31 0.01 -15.50
CA THR A 19 -1.16 -1.12 -14.59
C THR A 19 0.32 -1.28 -14.26
N SER A 20 0.63 -1.47 -12.98
CA SER A 20 1.98 -1.77 -12.53
C SER A 20 1.95 -2.74 -11.34
N ILE A 21 3.09 -3.36 -11.06
CA ILE A 21 3.28 -4.23 -9.91
C ILE A 21 4.31 -3.59 -9.00
N GLU A 22 3.98 -3.46 -7.72
CA GLU A 22 4.92 -3.09 -6.68
C GLU A 22 5.44 -4.35 -5.98
N ASN A 23 6.74 -4.35 -5.69
CA ASN A 23 7.43 -5.41 -4.94
C ASN A 23 8.07 -4.83 -3.68
N PRO A 24 7.34 -4.76 -2.55
CA PRO A 24 7.90 -4.36 -1.28
C PRO A 24 9.00 -5.30 -0.79
N ASP A 25 9.87 -4.80 0.08
CA ASP A 25 10.94 -5.60 0.69
C ASP A 25 10.42 -6.48 1.84
N ASN A 26 11.29 -7.37 2.34
CA ASN A 26 10.92 -8.25 3.45
C ASN A 26 10.60 -7.49 4.76
N LEU A 27 11.10 -6.26 4.92
CA LEU A 27 10.85 -5.45 6.11
C LEU A 27 9.41 -4.95 6.13
N PHE A 28 8.88 -4.53 4.99
CA PHE A 28 7.49 -4.14 4.81
C PHE A 28 6.54 -5.24 5.29
N TYR A 29 6.71 -6.46 4.78
CA TYR A 29 5.86 -7.61 5.14
C TYR A 29 5.89 -7.91 6.64
N ARG A 30 7.08 -7.89 7.26
CA ARG A 30 7.22 -8.11 8.72
C ARG A 30 6.63 -6.98 9.56
N ARG A 31 6.68 -5.75 9.07
CA ARG A 31 6.18 -4.58 9.80
C ARG A 31 4.66 -4.50 9.80
N TYR A 32 4.05 -4.73 8.63
CA TYR A 32 2.63 -4.44 8.42
C TYR A 32 1.76 -5.69 8.32
N ILE A 33 2.36 -6.88 8.21
CA ILE A 33 1.71 -8.22 8.25
C ILE A 33 0.69 -8.49 7.12
N GLY A 34 -0.02 -7.50 6.58
CA GLY A 34 -1.04 -7.69 5.55
C GLY A 34 -2.35 -7.02 5.94
N GLY A 35 -3.41 -7.32 5.18
CA GLY A 35 -4.78 -6.87 5.46
C GLY A 35 -4.85 -5.38 5.80
N GLU A 36 -5.44 -5.06 6.95
CA GLU A 36 -5.60 -3.70 7.44
C GLU A 36 -4.28 -2.96 7.67
N GLY A 37 -3.19 -3.66 8.00
CA GLY A 37 -1.88 -3.03 8.16
C GLY A 37 -1.33 -2.46 6.85
N PHE A 38 -1.58 -3.13 5.73
CA PHE A 38 -1.24 -2.60 4.40
C PHE A 38 -2.15 -1.42 4.04
N VAL A 39 -3.46 -1.55 4.31
CA VAL A 39 -4.44 -0.48 4.04
C VAL A 39 -4.06 0.78 4.79
N ALA A 40 -3.80 0.69 6.10
CA ALA A 40 -3.41 1.83 6.93
C ALA A 40 -2.11 2.49 6.44
N TYR A 41 -1.10 1.69 6.08
CA TYR A 41 0.15 2.21 5.52
C TYR A 41 -0.07 3.01 4.23
N TYR A 42 -0.81 2.46 3.27
CA TYR A 42 -1.01 3.14 1.99
C TYR A 42 -1.92 4.36 2.12
N LEU A 43 -2.97 4.29 2.94
CA LEU A 43 -3.81 5.45 3.21
C LEU A 43 -2.98 6.58 3.83
N LEU A 44 -2.17 6.30 4.85
CA LEU A 44 -1.32 7.30 5.50
C LEU A 44 -0.27 7.88 4.55
N LYS A 45 0.31 7.06 3.68
CA LYS A 45 1.40 7.45 2.78
C LYS A 45 0.91 8.22 1.54
N GLU A 46 -0.23 7.84 0.97
CA GLU A 46 -0.62 8.25 -0.40
C GLU A 46 -1.89 9.10 -0.43
N VAL A 47 -2.71 9.09 0.62
CA VAL A 47 -3.91 9.92 0.70
C VAL A 47 -3.58 11.22 1.41
N LYS A 48 -3.80 12.35 0.73
CA LYS A 48 -3.61 13.66 1.34
C LYS A 48 -4.64 13.86 2.46
N LEU A 49 -4.17 14.30 3.61
CA LEU A 49 -5.06 14.85 4.64
C LEU A 49 -5.76 16.08 4.05
N LEU A 50 -7.08 16.15 4.22
CA LEU A 50 -7.80 17.38 3.97
C LEU A 50 -7.35 18.39 5.04
N SER A 51 -6.74 19.49 4.63
CA SER A 51 -6.18 20.54 5.49
C SER A 51 -7.20 21.23 6.40
N ASN A 52 -8.48 20.87 6.32
CA ASN A 52 -9.60 21.58 6.95
C ASN A 52 -10.30 20.74 8.03
N VAL A 53 -9.71 19.63 8.47
CA VAL A 53 -10.24 18.88 9.61
C VAL A 53 -9.62 19.44 10.89
N ASN A 54 -10.33 20.36 11.54
CA ASN A 54 -10.02 20.80 12.90
C ASN A 54 -10.53 19.73 13.86
N PHE A 55 -9.62 19.15 14.64
CA PHE A 55 -9.95 18.35 15.83
C PHE A 55 -10.11 19.25 17.05
#